data_AF-A0A1D2JQJ7-F1
#
_entry.id   AF-A0A1D2JQJ7-F1
#
_cell.length_a   1.000
_cell.length_b   1.000
_cell.length_c   1.000
_cell.angle_alpha   90.00
_cell.angle_beta   90.00
_cell.angle_gamma   90.00
#
_symmetry.space_group_name_H-M   'P 1'
#
loop_
_entity.id
_entity.type
_entity.pdbx_description
1 polymer ?
#
loop_
_entity_poly.entity_id
_entity_poly.type
_entity_poly.pdbx_seq_one_letter_code
_entity_poly.pdbx_strand_id
1 'polypeptide(L)'
;MNFTDQWDRPGEKSPATDSDRLEEKTLTWHCKQSHRKPAHLPAIPQDQCTACGEGSHTSSYYEHCNSSASAPHGLTMALHTAKPFSFSRPSSLLQTFRGLSLYPRRSQSNQSTIIDPDKYFESLSGDPPEYPYGPSLYFKQANSGLYGGSTIQFGNKISKGRNKGKTRRTWKPNVRHEELYSEALGTTLKLKVTHRVLRTIKKVGGLDQYLLGDKPARIKELGIFGWKLRWKVMQSKAMREKFLEEQKALGLRAAAELESQAPQQTQDKIPASSEQSVQ
;
A
#
# COMPACT_ATOMS: atom_id res chain seq x y z
N MET A 1 -37.89 -52.85 -12.26
CA MET A 1 -36.96 -51.77 -12.65
C MET A 1 -36.31 -51.25 -11.37
N ASN A 2 -35.24 -51.90 -10.91
CA ASN A 2 -34.49 -51.52 -9.71
C ASN A 2 -33.05 -51.28 -10.16
N PHE A 3 -32.63 -50.02 -10.14
CA PHE A 3 -31.30 -49.57 -10.54
C PHE A 3 -30.51 -49.31 -9.25
N THR A 4 -29.76 -50.31 -8.81
CA THR A 4 -28.83 -50.19 -7.68
C THR A 4 -27.47 -49.76 -8.21
N ASP A 5 -27.15 -48.46 -8.08
CA ASP A 5 -25.80 -47.93 -8.30
C ASP A 5 -24.93 -48.21 -7.08
N GLN A 6 -24.15 -49.28 -7.20
CA GLN A 6 -23.05 -49.68 -6.36
C GLN A 6 -21.85 -48.78 -6.66
N TRP A 7 -21.57 -47.78 -5.83
CA TRP A 7 -20.31 -47.03 -5.87
C TRP A 7 -19.34 -47.57 -4.83
N ASP A 8 -18.25 -48.18 -5.31
CA ASP A 8 -17.14 -48.69 -4.51
C ASP A 8 -16.41 -47.57 -3.76
N ARG A 9 -16.22 -47.76 -2.46
CA ARG A 9 -15.39 -46.93 -1.58
C ARG A 9 -13.90 -47.20 -1.87
N PRO A 10 -13.06 -46.19 -2.14
CA PRO A 10 -11.61 -46.38 -2.11
C PRO A 10 -11.15 -46.59 -0.66
N GLY A 11 -10.36 -47.65 -0.45
CA GLY A 11 -9.95 -48.16 0.86
C GLY A 11 -9.18 -47.18 1.73
N GLU A 12 -9.46 -47.29 3.04
CA GLU A 12 -8.70 -46.71 4.14
C GLU A 12 -7.22 -47.14 4.06
N LYS A 13 -6.32 -46.16 3.95
CA LYS A 13 -4.91 -46.36 4.24
C LYS A 13 -4.71 -46.21 5.74
N SER A 14 -4.31 -47.28 6.41
CA SER A 14 -3.90 -47.28 7.81
C SER A 14 -2.74 -46.31 8.06
N PRO A 15 -2.66 -45.64 9.22
CA PRO A 15 -1.58 -44.71 9.54
C PRO A 15 -0.27 -45.48 9.78
N ALA A 16 0.78 -45.09 9.06
CA ALA A 16 2.13 -45.58 9.27
C ALA A 16 2.65 -45.17 10.66
N THR A 17 3.24 -46.13 11.36
CA THR A 17 3.91 -45.97 12.65
C THR A 17 5.19 -45.15 12.53
N ASP A 18 5.45 -44.31 13.54
CA ASP A 18 6.46 -43.23 13.61
C ASP A 18 7.92 -43.72 13.78
N SER A 19 8.21 -44.98 13.44
CA SER A 19 9.53 -45.61 13.66
C SER A 19 10.46 -45.60 12.44
N ASP A 20 9.94 -45.37 11.24
CA ASP A 20 10.72 -45.53 9.99
C ASP A 20 11.29 -44.20 9.44
N ARG A 21 11.21 -43.10 10.20
CA ARG A 21 11.64 -41.76 9.76
C ARG A 21 13.03 -41.34 10.27
N LEU A 22 13.74 -42.21 10.99
CA LEU A 22 14.99 -41.84 11.69
C LEU A 22 16.27 -42.54 11.18
N GLU A 23 16.25 -43.22 10.02
CA GLU A 23 17.45 -43.88 9.48
C GLU A 23 17.99 -43.39 8.12
N GLU A 24 17.59 -42.21 7.63
CA GLU A 24 18.24 -41.62 6.43
C GLU A 24 18.98 -40.32 6.70
N LYS A 25 19.62 -40.22 7.87
CA LYS A 25 20.77 -39.32 8.08
C LYS A 25 22.06 -40.11 7.89
N THR A 26 22.50 -40.23 6.65
CA THR A 26 23.92 -40.15 6.24
C THR A 26 23.95 -40.34 4.73
N LEU A 27 24.43 -39.34 4.00
CA LEU A 27 25.17 -39.47 2.73
C LEU A 27 25.45 -38.06 2.16
N THR A 28 26.65 -37.59 2.47
CA THR A 28 27.59 -36.94 1.54
C THR A 28 27.12 -35.72 0.73
N TRP A 29 27.55 -34.54 1.17
CA TRP A 29 27.60 -33.33 0.34
C TRP A 29 28.66 -33.47 -0.76
N HIS A 30 28.24 -33.72 -1.99
CA HIS A 30 29.09 -33.58 -3.17
C HIS A 30 28.76 -32.26 -3.90
N CYS A 31 29.69 -31.31 -3.83
CA CYS A 31 29.64 -30.02 -4.52
C CYS A 31 29.92 -30.24 -6.02
N LYS A 32 28.89 -30.15 -6.87
CA LYS A 32 29.06 -30.13 -8.33
C LYS A 32 28.92 -28.70 -8.86
N GLN A 33 30.05 -28.00 -8.94
CA GLN A 33 30.18 -26.80 -9.75
C GLN A 33 29.88 -27.16 -11.21
N SER A 34 28.80 -26.60 -11.77
CA SER A 34 28.59 -26.61 -13.21
C SER A 34 28.68 -25.17 -13.73
N HIS A 35 29.85 -24.84 -14.25
CA HIS A 35 30.05 -23.66 -15.08
C HIS A 35 29.19 -23.78 -16.34
N ARG A 36 28.08 -23.06 -16.43
CA ARG A 36 27.44 -22.80 -17.73
C ARG A 36 28.24 -21.70 -18.44
N LYS A 37 29.02 -22.10 -19.44
CA LYS A 37 29.61 -21.22 -20.47
C LYS A 37 28.50 -20.37 -21.11
N PRO A 38 28.69 -19.06 -21.33
CA PRO A 38 27.84 -18.31 -22.24
C PRO A 38 28.14 -18.70 -23.69
N ALA A 39 27.07 -18.94 -24.47
CA ALA A 39 27.14 -19.22 -25.89
C ALA A 39 27.70 -18.00 -26.64
N HIS A 40 28.70 -18.26 -27.50
CA HIS A 40 29.24 -17.34 -28.49
C HIS A 40 28.10 -16.82 -29.40
N LEU A 41 27.96 -15.49 -29.48
CA LEU A 41 27.24 -14.83 -30.55
C LEU A 41 28.11 -14.85 -31.83
N PRO A 42 27.55 -15.13 -33.02
CA PRO A 42 28.31 -15.03 -34.26
C PRO A 42 28.59 -13.57 -34.62
N ALA A 43 29.83 -13.31 -35.02
CA ALA A 43 30.33 -12.03 -35.50
C ALA A 43 29.57 -11.57 -36.75
N ILE A 44 29.17 -10.30 -36.76
CA ILE A 44 28.67 -9.59 -37.94
C ILE A 44 29.90 -9.21 -38.78
N PRO A 45 29.96 -9.55 -40.08
CA PRO A 45 31.05 -9.12 -40.94
C PRO A 45 30.97 -7.61 -41.17
N GLN A 46 32.06 -6.90 -40.89
CA GLN A 46 32.28 -5.58 -41.44
C GLN A 46 32.86 -5.76 -42.84
N ASP A 47 32.07 -5.40 -43.85
CA ASP A 47 32.59 -5.20 -45.19
C ASP A 47 31.91 -3.99 -45.85
N GLN A 48 32.80 -3.09 -46.29
CA GLN A 48 32.65 -2.13 -47.38
C GLN A 48 32.04 -0.75 -47.07
N CYS A 49 32.92 0.13 -46.60
CA CYS A 49 32.95 1.53 -47.04
C CYS A 49 33.50 1.59 -48.46
N THR A 50 32.71 2.05 -49.44
CA THR A 50 33.24 2.70 -50.65
C THR A 50 32.27 3.73 -51.20
N ALA A 51 32.84 4.87 -51.62
CA ALA A 51 32.37 5.81 -52.64
C ALA A 51 31.40 6.94 -52.23
N CYS A 52 32.01 8.13 -52.19
CA CYS A 52 31.44 9.44 -52.47
C CYS A 52 30.58 9.44 -53.74
N GLY A 53 29.53 10.25 -53.72
CA GLY A 53 28.72 10.57 -54.90
C GLY A 53 27.88 11.81 -54.64
N GLU A 54 28.46 12.96 -55.00
CA GLU A 54 27.77 14.23 -55.14
C GLU A 54 26.61 14.10 -56.13
N GLY A 55 25.49 14.76 -55.85
CA GLY A 55 24.29 14.66 -56.68
C GLY A 55 23.27 15.72 -56.31
N SER A 56 23.59 16.96 -56.64
CA SER A 56 22.64 18.07 -56.76
C SER A 56 21.55 17.74 -57.77
N HIS A 57 20.28 17.79 -57.37
CA HIS A 57 19.18 18.04 -58.30
C HIS A 57 18.08 18.86 -57.61
N THR A 58 18.01 20.10 -58.05
CA THR A 58 16.91 21.06 -57.90
C THR A 58 15.70 20.65 -58.76
N SER A 59 14.58 21.37 -58.54
CA SER A 59 13.34 21.43 -59.35
C SER A 59 12.24 20.49 -58.82
N SER A 60 10.96 20.86 -58.64
CA SER A 60 10.15 22.07 -58.87
C SER A 60 8.70 21.66 -58.50
N TYR A 61 7.83 22.64 -58.20
CA TYR A 61 6.35 22.55 -58.16
C TYR A 61 5.71 21.77 -56.97
N TYR A 62 4.69 22.26 -56.24
CA TYR A 62 3.58 23.15 -56.59
C TYR A 62 3.24 24.11 -55.43
N GLU A 63 2.95 25.35 -55.77
CA GLU A 63 2.36 26.41 -54.93
C GLU A 63 0.92 26.06 -54.52
N HIS A 64 0.46 26.49 -53.35
CA HIS A 64 -0.94 26.89 -53.17
C HIS A 64 -0.98 28.19 -52.37
N CYS A 65 -1.50 29.21 -53.06
CA CYS A 65 -1.78 30.55 -52.59
C CYS A 65 -2.75 30.59 -51.40
N ASN A 66 -2.60 31.59 -50.54
CA ASN A 66 -3.75 32.37 -50.08
C ASN A 66 -3.31 33.82 -49.85
N SER A 67 -3.77 34.67 -50.78
CA SER A 67 -3.56 36.11 -50.79
C SER A 67 -4.40 36.82 -49.72
N SER A 68 -3.73 37.75 -49.03
CA SER A 68 -4.12 39.16 -48.81
C SER A 68 -5.53 39.51 -48.31
N ALA A 69 -5.57 40.23 -47.17
CA ALA A 69 -6.27 41.53 -47.08
C ALA A 69 -5.69 42.35 -45.92
N SER A 70 -5.37 43.61 -46.21
CA SER A 70 -4.72 44.59 -45.35
C SER A 70 -5.63 45.80 -45.06
N ALA A 71 -5.74 46.19 -43.77
CA ALA A 71 -5.90 47.55 -43.18
C ALA A 71 -7.14 48.43 -43.58
N PRO A 72 -7.42 49.63 -42.98
CA PRO A 72 -6.78 50.34 -41.83
C PRO A 72 -7.72 51.03 -40.79
N HIS A 73 -7.09 51.47 -39.68
CA HIS A 73 -7.26 52.65 -38.79
C HIS A 73 -8.62 53.34 -38.49
N GLY A 74 -8.83 53.66 -37.20
CA GLY A 74 -9.75 54.69 -36.71
C GLY A 74 -9.66 54.95 -35.19
N LEU A 75 -9.01 56.05 -34.81
CA LEU A 75 -8.99 56.66 -33.47
C LEU A 75 -10.30 57.42 -33.20
N THR A 76 -10.85 57.36 -31.97
CA THR A 76 -11.42 58.54 -31.26
C THR A 76 -11.62 58.28 -29.77
N MET A 77 -11.28 59.29 -28.97
CA MET A 77 -11.33 59.39 -27.52
C MET A 77 -12.72 59.82 -26.98
N ALA A 78 -12.90 59.58 -25.68
CA ALA A 78 -13.44 60.52 -24.67
C ALA A 78 -14.97 60.73 -24.47
N LEU A 79 -15.38 60.34 -23.25
CA LEU A 79 -16.03 61.16 -22.19
C LEU A 79 -17.56 61.38 -22.14
N HIS A 80 -18.08 61.05 -20.94
CA HIS A 80 -19.00 61.82 -20.08
C HIS A 80 -20.48 61.42 -19.91
N THR A 81 -20.82 61.17 -18.62
CA THR A 81 -22.07 61.47 -17.90
C THR A 81 -23.30 60.62 -18.25
N ALA A 82 -24.20 60.18 -17.38
CA ALA A 82 -24.47 60.41 -15.96
C ALA A 82 -25.29 59.20 -15.40
N LYS A 83 -25.18 58.94 -14.09
CA LYS A 83 -26.27 58.37 -13.27
C LYS A 83 -26.76 59.53 -12.40
N PRO A 84 -28.07 59.73 -12.23
CA PRO A 84 -28.71 59.09 -11.07
C PRO A 84 -30.22 58.82 -11.25
N PHE A 85 -30.69 57.62 -10.93
CA PHE A 85 -32.03 57.48 -10.35
C PHE A 85 -32.03 56.34 -9.33
N SER A 86 -32.37 56.71 -8.11
CA SER A 86 -32.51 55.85 -6.94
C SER A 86 -33.99 55.53 -6.72
N PHE A 87 -34.19 54.36 -6.10
CA PHE A 87 -35.40 53.85 -5.43
C PHE A 87 -36.56 53.37 -6.30
N SER A 88 -36.71 52.04 -6.35
CA SER A 88 -37.88 51.39 -5.73
C SER A 88 -37.62 49.90 -5.56
N ARG A 89 -37.68 49.42 -4.30
CA ARG A 89 -37.92 48.02 -4.00
C ARG A 89 -39.41 47.74 -4.23
N PRO A 90 -39.75 46.66 -4.94
CA PRO A 90 -40.96 45.96 -4.59
C PRO A 90 -40.69 44.51 -4.18
N SER A 91 -41.24 44.19 -3.00
CA SER A 91 -41.93 42.95 -2.66
C SER A 91 -41.18 41.62 -2.78
N SER A 92 -40.91 41.06 -1.59
CA SER A 92 -40.95 39.64 -1.30
C SER A 92 -42.12 38.95 -2.01
N LEU A 93 -41.88 38.11 -3.01
CA LEU A 93 -42.78 37.01 -3.41
C LEU A 93 -42.20 36.08 -4.49
N LEU A 94 -40.90 35.74 -4.46
CA LEU A 94 -40.38 34.59 -5.24
C LEU A 94 -39.31 33.84 -4.43
N GLN A 95 -39.72 33.34 -3.26
CA GLN A 95 -38.93 32.41 -2.43
C GLN A 95 -39.59 31.01 -2.44
N THR A 96 -39.98 30.49 -3.61
CA THR A 96 -40.71 29.21 -3.67
C THR A 96 -40.31 28.32 -4.84
N PHE A 97 -39.05 28.29 -5.27
CA PHE A 97 -38.54 27.19 -6.13
C PHE A 97 -37.09 26.79 -5.81
N ARG A 98 -36.76 26.61 -4.53
CA ARG A 98 -35.53 25.93 -4.08
C ARG A 98 -35.79 24.53 -3.50
N GLY A 99 -36.80 23.83 -4.05
CA GLY A 99 -37.23 22.51 -3.55
C GLY A 99 -37.26 21.39 -4.59
N LEU A 100 -36.96 21.66 -5.86
CA LEU A 100 -37.00 20.66 -6.94
C LEU A 100 -35.60 20.48 -7.54
N SER A 101 -34.72 19.87 -6.75
CA SER A 101 -33.55 19.18 -7.30
C SER A 101 -34.06 17.93 -8.00
N LEU A 102 -34.12 17.93 -9.33
CA LEU A 102 -34.33 16.74 -10.17
C LEU A 102 -33.13 15.78 -10.15
N TYR A 103 -32.09 16.06 -9.36
CA TYR A 103 -31.10 15.04 -9.04
C TYR A 103 -31.76 14.03 -8.12
N PRO A 104 -31.79 12.73 -8.48
CA PRO A 104 -32.26 11.71 -7.55
C PRO A 104 -31.46 11.88 -6.26
N ARG A 105 -32.16 12.21 -5.18
CA ARG A 105 -31.62 12.21 -3.83
C ARG A 105 -31.18 10.76 -3.62
N ARG A 106 -29.89 10.49 -3.82
CA ARG A 106 -29.30 9.17 -3.63
C ARG A 106 -29.75 8.71 -2.26
N SER A 107 -30.65 7.72 -2.22
CA SER A 107 -31.16 7.22 -0.96
C SER A 107 -29.94 6.77 -0.17
N GLN A 108 -29.78 7.31 1.04
CA GLN A 108 -28.82 6.78 2.00
C GLN A 108 -29.31 5.44 2.58
N SER A 109 -30.20 4.73 1.88
CA SER A 109 -30.59 3.39 2.23
C SER A 109 -29.60 2.44 1.56
N ASN A 110 -28.83 1.76 2.40
CA ASN A 110 -27.71 0.88 2.10
C ASN A 110 -26.39 1.61 1.83
N GLN A 111 -25.89 2.35 2.82
CA GLN A 111 -24.44 2.37 3.07
C GLN A 111 -24.03 0.93 3.38
N SER A 112 -23.78 0.17 2.31
CA SER A 112 -23.07 -1.09 2.33
C SER A 112 -21.77 -0.88 3.11
N THR A 113 -21.69 -1.46 4.31
CA THR A 113 -20.52 -2.13 4.88
C THR A 113 -19.13 -1.54 4.59
N ILE A 114 -18.98 -0.23 4.47
CA ILE A 114 -17.69 0.43 4.65
C ILE A 114 -17.49 0.38 6.15
N ILE A 115 -16.74 -0.61 6.62
CA ILE A 115 -16.37 -0.64 8.02
C ILE A 115 -15.44 0.54 8.24
N ASP A 116 -15.91 1.50 9.03
CA ASP A 116 -15.07 2.53 9.60
C ASP A 116 -13.96 1.81 10.36
N PRO A 117 -12.68 2.02 9.99
CA PRO A 117 -11.56 1.30 10.61
C PRO A 117 -11.53 1.52 12.12
N ASP A 118 -12.05 2.66 12.59
CA ASP A 118 -12.12 3.06 13.99
C ASP A 118 -13.18 2.28 14.80
N LYS A 119 -14.22 1.73 14.15
CA LYS A 119 -15.25 0.91 14.82
C LYS A 119 -14.66 -0.32 15.53
N TYR A 120 -13.53 -0.82 15.05
CA TYR A 120 -12.86 -1.95 15.69
C TYR A 120 -12.19 -1.59 17.02
N PHE A 121 -11.97 -0.32 17.34
CA PHE A 121 -11.12 0.09 18.48
C PHE A 121 -11.91 0.69 19.66
N GLU A 122 -13.22 0.92 19.51
CA GLU A 122 -14.10 1.55 20.52
C GLU A 122 -14.19 0.80 21.87
N SER A 123 -13.75 -0.46 21.95
CA SER A 123 -14.06 -1.36 23.09
C SER A 123 -12.94 -1.53 24.13
N LEU A 124 -11.79 -0.87 23.96
CA LEU A 124 -10.66 -0.99 24.89
C LEU A 124 -10.46 0.30 25.66
N SER A 125 -10.27 0.19 26.98
CA SER A 125 -9.93 1.31 27.85
C SER A 125 -8.46 1.71 27.65
N GLY A 126 -8.23 2.73 26.84
CA GLY A 126 -6.93 3.37 26.63
C GLY A 126 -6.59 3.55 25.16
N ASP A 127 -5.81 4.59 24.86
CA ASP A 127 -5.28 4.80 23.52
C ASP A 127 -4.09 3.89 23.25
N PRO A 128 -3.96 3.35 22.03
CA PRO A 128 -2.76 2.59 21.64
C PRO A 128 -1.52 3.47 21.72
N PRO A 129 -0.34 2.90 21.99
CA PRO A 129 0.90 3.66 22.01
C PRO A 129 1.16 4.32 20.66
N GLU A 130 1.90 5.42 20.67
CA GLU A 130 2.25 6.10 19.42
C GLU A 130 3.06 5.18 18.50
N TYR A 131 2.72 5.23 17.21
CA TYR A 131 3.40 4.43 16.21
C TYR A 131 4.76 5.06 15.88
N PRO A 132 5.89 4.32 15.96
CA PRO A 132 7.24 4.89 15.88
C PRO A 132 7.57 5.64 14.58
N TYR A 133 6.87 5.35 13.48
CA TYR A 133 7.11 5.97 12.18
C TYR A 133 6.04 7.00 11.78
N GLY A 134 5.05 7.24 12.64
CA GLY A 134 3.94 8.17 12.38
C GLY A 134 3.04 7.80 11.18
N PRO A 135 2.08 8.68 10.82
CA PRO A 135 1.19 8.50 9.68
C PRO A 135 1.88 8.58 8.33
N SER A 136 1.39 7.83 7.35
CA SER A 136 1.70 8.08 5.94
C SER A 136 1.09 9.42 5.51
N LEU A 137 1.95 10.38 5.19
CA LEU A 137 1.53 11.71 4.74
C LEU A 137 1.15 11.73 3.26
N TYR A 138 1.85 10.94 2.45
CA TYR A 138 1.71 10.94 1.00
C TYR A 138 0.48 10.16 0.52
N PHE A 139 0.33 8.93 0.98
CA PHE A 139 -0.77 8.05 0.60
C PHE A 139 -1.66 7.79 1.81
N LYS A 140 -2.48 8.79 2.17
CA LYS A 140 -3.33 8.79 3.37
C LYS A 140 -4.31 7.61 3.43
N GLN A 141 -4.75 7.11 2.26
CA GLN A 141 -5.58 5.91 2.16
C GLN A 141 -4.94 4.70 2.86
N ALA A 142 -3.61 4.58 2.84
CA ALA A 142 -2.88 3.49 3.48
C ALA A 142 -3.02 3.47 5.01
N ASN A 143 -3.30 4.62 5.63
CA ASN A 143 -3.45 4.71 7.08
C ASN A 143 -4.70 3.98 7.61
N SER A 144 -5.63 3.60 6.73
CA SER A 144 -6.90 2.94 7.09
C SER A 144 -6.92 1.42 6.92
N GLY A 145 -5.80 0.79 6.54
CA GLY A 145 -5.75 -0.65 6.27
C GLY A 145 -4.34 -1.23 6.21
N LEU A 146 -4.24 -2.48 5.74
CA LEU A 146 -2.97 -3.21 5.66
C LEU A 146 -2.39 -3.16 4.24
N TYR A 147 -1.51 -2.19 4.00
CA TYR A 147 -0.90 -1.95 2.69
C TYR A 147 0.51 -2.55 2.54
N GLY A 148 1.15 -2.93 3.64
CA GLY A 148 2.47 -3.57 3.61
C GLY A 148 3.53 -2.68 2.98
N GLY A 149 3.53 -1.38 3.32
CA GLY A 149 4.40 -0.37 2.69
C GLY A 149 4.11 -0.05 1.22
N SER A 150 3.10 -0.67 0.60
CA SER A 150 2.77 -0.41 -0.81
C SER A 150 2.14 0.96 -0.97
N THR A 151 2.81 1.84 -1.71
CA THR A 151 2.30 3.18 -2.04
C THR A 151 1.89 3.29 -3.51
N ILE A 152 1.24 4.39 -3.85
CA ILE A 152 0.93 4.75 -5.22
C ILE A 152 2.21 5.21 -5.94
N GLN A 153 2.46 4.69 -7.13
CA GLN A 153 3.62 5.08 -7.94
C GLN A 153 3.19 5.98 -9.09
N PHE A 154 4.01 6.95 -9.42
CA PHE A 154 3.78 7.88 -10.52
C PHE A 154 4.89 7.76 -11.55
N GLY A 155 4.54 7.93 -12.83
CA GLY A 155 5.52 7.89 -13.91
C GLY A 155 4.89 8.25 -15.24
N ASN A 156 5.52 7.81 -16.33
CA ASN A 156 5.14 8.20 -17.69
C ASN A 156 4.83 6.97 -18.55
N LYS A 157 3.80 7.05 -19.38
CA LYS A 157 3.64 6.22 -20.58
C LYS A 157 4.52 6.83 -21.68
N ILE A 158 5.33 6.01 -22.34
CA ILE A 158 6.23 6.41 -23.43
C ILE A 158 5.63 5.90 -24.74
N SER A 159 5.40 6.79 -25.72
CA SER A 159 4.97 6.37 -27.06
C SER A 159 6.14 5.73 -27.83
N LYS A 160 5.85 4.67 -28.60
CA LYS A 160 6.83 4.01 -29.48
C LYS A 160 6.96 4.69 -30.86
N GLY A 161 6.20 5.74 -31.11
CA GLY A 161 6.17 6.42 -32.42
C GLY A 161 7.38 7.32 -32.68
N ARG A 162 7.44 7.87 -33.91
CA ARG A 162 8.50 8.81 -34.36
C ARG A 162 8.68 9.99 -33.41
N ASN A 163 7.59 10.48 -32.82
CA ASN A 163 7.62 11.47 -31.75
C ASN A 163 7.49 10.77 -30.38
N LYS A 164 8.56 10.87 -29.57
CA LYS A 164 8.65 10.30 -28.20
C LYS A 164 7.85 11.15 -27.20
N GLY A 165 6.53 11.11 -27.30
CA GLY A 165 5.61 11.73 -26.34
C GLY A 165 5.64 11.02 -24.99
N LYS A 166 5.65 11.81 -23.90
CA LYS A 166 5.55 11.33 -22.52
C LYS A 166 4.20 11.76 -21.94
N THR A 167 3.39 10.81 -21.48
CA THR A 167 2.10 11.09 -20.81
C THR A 167 2.14 10.60 -19.37
N ARG A 168 1.70 11.41 -18.40
CA ARG A 168 1.66 11.00 -16.99
C ARG A 168 0.72 9.80 -16.80
N ARG A 169 1.13 8.85 -15.96
CA ARG A 169 0.30 7.73 -15.50
C ARG A 169 0.61 7.40 -14.04
N THR A 170 -0.28 6.62 -13.46
CA THR A 170 -0.21 6.24 -12.05
C THR A 170 -0.46 4.74 -11.91
N TRP A 171 0.27 4.07 -11.02
CA TRP A 171 0.08 2.67 -10.68
C TRP A 171 -0.38 2.56 -9.23
N LYS A 172 -1.59 2.04 -9.04
CA LYS A 172 -2.18 1.81 -7.73
C LYS A 172 -1.92 0.38 -7.27
N PRO A 173 -1.74 0.15 -5.96
CA PRO A 173 -1.70 -1.21 -5.44
C PRO A 173 -3.07 -1.91 -5.61
N ASN A 174 -3.06 -3.23 -5.77
CA ASN A 174 -4.29 -4.03 -5.83
C ASN A 174 -4.85 -4.23 -4.41
N VAL A 175 -5.73 -3.31 -4.01
CA VAL A 175 -6.40 -3.30 -2.70
C VAL A 175 -7.75 -4.00 -2.81
N ARG A 176 -8.05 -4.86 -1.83
CA ARG A 176 -9.32 -5.58 -1.70
C ARG A 176 -9.86 -5.41 -0.28
N HIS A 177 -11.16 -5.59 -0.14
CA HIS A 177 -11.82 -5.69 1.16
C HIS A 177 -12.02 -7.18 1.42
N GLU A 178 -11.30 -7.70 2.41
CA GLU A 178 -11.28 -9.14 2.72
C GLU A 178 -11.63 -9.38 4.17
N GLU A 179 -12.30 -10.49 4.43
CA GLU A 179 -12.65 -10.96 5.76
C GLU A 179 -11.55 -11.89 6.27
N LEU A 180 -10.88 -11.50 7.35
CA LEU A 180 -9.77 -12.23 7.96
C LEU A 180 -10.12 -12.59 9.40
N TYR A 181 -10.01 -13.87 9.73
CA TYR A 181 -10.23 -14.37 11.07
C TYR A 181 -9.02 -14.05 11.96
N SER A 182 -9.28 -13.52 13.16
CA SER A 182 -8.29 -13.35 14.23
C SER A 182 -8.58 -14.38 15.31
N GLU A 183 -7.60 -15.25 15.59
CA GLU A 183 -7.69 -16.30 16.59
C GLU A 183 -7.71 -15.70 17.99
N ALA A 184 -6.87 -14.70 18.23
CA ALA A 184 -6.75 -14.02 19.52
C ALA A 184 -8.04 -13.28 19.91
N LEU A 185 -8.72 -12.68 18.94
CA LEU A 185 -9.98 -11.96 19.16
C LEU A 185 -11.22 -12.84 18.99
N GLY A 186 -11.08 -14.05 18.45
CA GLY A 186 -12.19 -14.95 18.14
C GLY A 186 -13.21 -14.38 17.14
N THR A 187 -12.83 -13.39 16.34
CA THR A 187 -13.74 -12.65 15.45
C THR A 187 -13.17 -12.47 14.05
N THR A 188 -14.07 -12.39 13.07
CA THR A 188 -13.71 -12.09 11.68
C THR A 188 -13.73 -10.58 11.44
N LEU A 189 -12.59 -10.03 11.03
CA LEU A 189 -12.40 -8.61 10.74
C LEU A 189 -12.44 -8.40 9.22
N LYS A 190 -13.22 -7.43 8.73
CA LYS A 190 -13.19 -7.06 7.31
C LYS A 190 -12.29 -5.86 7.11
N LEU A 191 -11.17 -6.08 6.45
CA LEU A 191 -10.05 -5.15 6.36
C LEU A 191 -9.80 -4.75 4.91
N LYS A 192 -9.30 -3.53 4.70
CA LYS A 192 -8.67 -3.14 3.43
C LYS A 192 -7.27 -3.72 3.40
N VAL A 193 -7.02 -4.67 2.50
CA VAL A 193 -5.74 -5.38 2.42
C VAL A 193 -5.24 -5.39 0.98
N THR A 194 -3.93 -5.20 0.80
CA THR A 194 -3.31 -5.39 -0.52
C THR A 194 -3.07 -6.86 -0.81
N HIS A 195 -3.13 -7.27 -2.08
CA HIS A 195 -2.91 -8.66 -2.45
C HIS A 195 -1.51 -9.20 -2.05
N ARG A 196 -0.49 -8.34 -1.99
CA ARG A 196 0.84 -8.70 -1.46
C ARG A 196 0.74 -9.12 0.00
N VAL A 197 0.04 -8.34 0.82
CA VAL A 197 -0.15 -8.62 2.24
C VAL A 197 -0.98 -9.89 2.45
N LEU A 198 -2.06 -10.11 1.67
CA LEU A 198 -2.85 -11.35 1.75
C LEU A 198 -1.99 -12.60 1.54
N ARG A 199 -1.08 -12.58 0.55
CA ARG A 199 -0.12 -13.67 0.33
C ARG A 199 0.79 -13.88 1.54
N THR A 200 1.28 -12.79 2.14
CA THR A 200 2.12 -12.86 3.33
C THR A 200 1.35 -13.44 4.51
N ILE A 201 0.13 -12.99 4.79
CA ILE A 201 -0.73 -13.51 5.86
C ILE A 201 -0.90 -15.02 5.73
N LYS A 202 -1.23 -15.50 4.52
CA LYS A 202 -1.32 -16.94 4.24
C LYS A 202 0.00 -17.67 4.46
N LYS A 203 1.14 -17.05 4.12
CA LYS A 203 2.47 -17.64 4.32
C LYS A 203 2.88 -17.75 5.79
N VAL A 204 2.54 -16.76 6.62
CA VAL A 204 2.84 -16.82 8.08
C VAL A 204 1.84 -17.68 8.85
N GLY A 205 0.69 -17.99 8.28
CA GLY A 205 -0.32 -18.88 8.88
C GLY A 205 -1.47 -18.17 9.57
N GLY A 206 -1.60 -16.84 9.48
CA GLY A 206 -2.71 -16.12 10.10
C GLY A 206 -2.53 -14.61 10.15
N LEU A 207 -3.61 -13.90 10.51
CA LEU A 207 -3.59 -12.44 10.67
C LEU A 207 -2.77 -12.05 11.91
N ASP A 208 -2.98 -12.72 13.04
CA ASP A 208 -2.33 -12.36 14.30
C ASP A 208 -0.81 -12.56 14.21
N GLN A 209 -0.36 -13.68 13.60
CA GLN A 209 1.06 -13.94 13.33
C GLN A 209 1.70 -12.90 12.40
N TYR A 210 0.92 -12.34 11.48
CA TYR A 210 1.39 -11.26 10.62
C TYR A 210 1.63 -9.95 11.40
N LEU A 211 0.75 -9.64 12.36
CA LEU A 211 0.80 -8.43 13.19
C LEU A 211 1.89 -8.48 14.26
N LEU A 212 2.07 -9.65 14.87
CA LEU A 212 3.06 -9.92 15.92
C LEU A 212 4.49 -10.09 15.38
N GLY A 213 4.72 -9.90 14.08
CA GLY A 213 6.08 -9.97 13.53
C GLY A 213 6.99 -8.88 14.12
N ASP A 214 8.08 -9.30 14.76
CA ASP A 214 8.99 -8.38 15.48
C ASP A 214 10.06 -7.74 14.60
N LYS A 215 10.22 -8.23 13.37
CA LYS A 215 11.20 -7.65 12.43
C LYS A 215 10.90 -6.15 12.23
N PRO A 216 11.91 -5.27 12.25
CA PRO A 216 11.70 -3.82 12.12
C PRO A 216 11.05 -3.46 10.78
N ALA A 217 11.35 -4.23 9.72
CA ALA A 217 10.69 -4.10 8.43
C ALA A 217 9.17 -4.35 8.51
N ARG A 218 8.73 -5.32 9.34
CA ARG A 218 7.31 -5.61 9.53
C ARG A 218 6.62 -4.45 10.26
N ILE A 219 7.24 -3.91 11.29
CA ILE A 219 6.70 -2.76 12.03
C ILE A 219 6.46 -1.59 11.06
N LYS A 220 7.43 -1.26 10.19
CA LYS A 220 7.28 -0.23 9.14
C LYS A 220 6.12 -0.53 8.17
N GLU A 221 5.95 -1.80 7.79
CA GLU A 221 4.94 -2.24 6.83
C GLU A 221 3.48 -2.23 7.38
N LEU A 222 3.30 -2.28 8.71
CA LEU A 222 1.98 -2.30 9.36
C LEU A 222 1.20 -0.99 9.16
N GLY A 223 1.89 0.15 9.25
CA GLY A 223 1.26 1.47 9.32
C GLY A 223 0.45 1.67 10.60
N ILE A 224 -0.21 2.83 10.74
CA ILE A 224 -0.98 3.16 11.94
C ILE A 224 -2.09 2.15 12.21
N PHE A 225 -2.90 1.83 11.19
CA PHE A 225 -4.00 0.88 11.37
C PHE A 225 -3.51 -0.49 11.85
N GLY A 226 -2.46 -1.02 11.23
CA GLY A 226 -1.86 -2.29 11.64
C GLY A 226 -1.26 -2.22 13.04
N TRP A 227 -0.71 -1.07 13.45
CA TRP A 227 -0.19 -0.84 14.80
C TRP A 227 -1.30 -0.84 15.86
N LYS A 228 -2.39 -0.11 15.61
CA LYS A 228 -3.59 -0.16 16.47
C LYS A 228 -4.14 -1.58 16.59
N LEU A 229 -4.19 -2.30 15.47
CA LEU A 229 -4.68 -3.68 15.44
C LEU A 229 -3.75 -4.64 16.20
N ARG A 230 -2.44 -4.49 16.07
CA ARG A 230 -1.44 -5.23 16.85
C ARG A 230 -1.65 -5.01 18.34
N TRP A 231 -1.81 -3.76 18.78
CA TRP A 231 -2.08 -3.44 20.17
C TRP A 231 -3.39 -4.08 20.66
N LYS A 232 -4.46 -3.99 19.88
CA LYS A 232 -5.74 -4.67 20.18
C LYS A 232 -5.58 -6.18 20.36
N VAL A 233 -4.82 -6.84 19.49
CA VAL A 233 -4.54 -8.28 19.58
C VAL A 233 -3.74 -8.60 20.85
N MET A 234 -2.72 -7.80 21.19
CA MET A 234 -1.92 -7.97 22.41
C MET A 234 -2.75 -7.81 23.70
N GLN A 235 -3.81 -7.00 23.65
CA GLN A 235 -4.68 -6.75 24.80
C GLN A 235 -5.67 -7.89 25.07
N SER A 236 -5.87 -8.79 24.11
CA SER A 236 -6.78 -9.94 24.25
C SER A 236 -6.32 -10.90 25.35
N LYS A 237 -7.28 -11.53 26.03
CA LYS A 237 -6.99 -12.51 27.10
C LYS A 237 -6.15 -13.68 26.58
N ALA A 238 -6.56 -14.25 25.44
CA ALA A 238 -5.86 -15.38 24.83
C ALA A 238 -4.39 -15.07 24.52
N MET A 239 -4.07 -13.86 24.04
CA MET A 239 -2.70 -13.48 23.72
C MET A 239 -1.87 -13.17 24.98
N ARG A 240 -2.47 -12.51 25.97
CA ARG A 240 -1.81 -12.25 27.26
C ARG A 240 -1.42 -13.54 27.97
N GLU A 241 -2.29 -14.55 27.96
CA GLU A 241 -2.00 -15.86 28.54
C GLU A 241 -0.82 -16.54 27.82
N LYS A 242 -0.82 -16.54 26.49
CA LYS A 242 0.32 -17.04 25.69
C LYS A 242 1.63 -16.35 26.05
N PHE A 243 1.66 -15.01 26.13
CA PHE A 243 2.87 -14.29 26.51
C PHE A 243 3.32 -14.58 27.95
N LEU A 244 2.39 -14.79 28.89
CA LEU A 244 2.75 -15.18 30.25
C LEU A 244 3.40 -16.57 30.30
N GLU A 245 2.90 -17.51 29.50
CA GLU A 245 3.50 -18.84 29.37
C GLU A 245 4.90 -18.77 28.74
N GLU A 246 5.06 -17.99 27.66
CA GLU A 246 6.37 -17.75 27.03
C GLU A 246 7.36 -17.09 28.00
N GLN A 247 6.93 -16.08 28.76
CA GLN A 247 7.79 -15.43 29.77
C GLN A 247 8.20 -16.39 30.88
N LYS A 248 7.30 -17.25 31.34
CA LYS A 248 7.60 -18.31 32.33
C LYS A 248 8.59 -19.31 31.76
N ALA A 249 8.39 -19.76 30.53
CA ALA A 249 9.28 -20.70 29.85
C ALA A 249 10.70 -20.13 29.66
N LEU A 250 10.80 -18.82 29.38
CA LEU A 250 12.08 -18.11 29.24
C LEU A 250 12.70 -17.66 30.58
N GLY A 251 11.98 -17.80 31.71
CA GLY A 251 12.45 -17.37 33.03
C GLY A 251 12.54 -15.84 33.23
N LEU A 252 12.04 -15.04 32.28
CA LEU A 252 12.17 -13.57 32.30
C LEU A 252 11.38 -12.91 33.45
N ARG A 253 10.24 -13.49 33.81
CA ARG A 253 9.39 -12.94 34.88
C ARG A 253 10.08 -12.98 36.24
N ALA A 254 10.74 -14.09 36.55
CA ALA A 254 11.53 -14.22 37.76
C ALA A 254 12.70 -13.23 37.77
N ALA A 255 13.35 -13.00 36.63
CA ALA A 255 14.42 -12.01 36.50
C ALA A 255 13.93 -10.57 36.76
N ALA A 256 12.79 -10.18 36.18
CA ALA A 256 12.20 -8.86 36.41
C ALA A 256 11.77 -8.63 37.87
N GLU A 257 11.21 -9.66 38.52
CA GLU A 257 10.85 -9.60 39.93
C GLU A 257 12.09 -9.41 40.82
N LEU A 258 13.22 -10.07 40.51
CA LEU A 258 14.50 -9.88 41.20
C LEU A 258 15.10 -8.49 40.96
N GLU A 259 15.04 -7.95 39.74
CA GLU A 259 15.50 -6.58 39.45
C GLU A 259 14.71 -5.52 40.21
N SER A 260 13.39 -5.70 40.35
CA SER A 260 12.55 -4.77 41.13
C SER A 260 12.86 -4.79 42.63
N GLN A 261 13.44 -5.88 43.14
CA GLN A 261 13.85 -6.06 44.52
C GLN A 261 15.30 -5.65 44.77
N ALA A 262 16.09 -5.41 43.72
CA ALA A 262 17.44 -4.88 43.84
C ALA A 262 17.37 -3.40 44.28
N PRO A 263 18.09 -2.99 45.34
CA PRO A 263 18.07 -1.61 45.80
C PRO A 263 18.59 -0.67 44.70
N GLN A 264 17.82 0.38 44.40
CA GLN A 264 18.21 1.46 43.48
C GLN A 264 19.41 2.23 44.05
N GLN A 265 20.62 1.72 43.82
CA GLN A 265 21.86 2.43 44.09
C GLN A 265 22.54 2.66 42.75
N THR A 266 23.08 3.87 42.53
CA THR A 266 23.83 4.33 41.34
C THR A 266 23.03 4.78 40.10
N GLN A 267 22.17 5.79 40.22
CA GLN A 267 21.93 6.73 39.09
C GLN A 267 22.03 8.22 39.44
N ASP A 268 22.26 8.57 40.70
CA ASP A 268 22.58 9.95 41.10
C ASP A 268 24.09 10.18 41.12
N LYS A 269 24.73 10.32 39.95
CA LYS A 269 26.05 10.98 39.74
C LYS A 269 26.46 10.87 38.27
N ILE A 270 25.76 11.58 37.39
CA ILE A 270 26.36 12.03 36.13
C ILE A 270 26.80 13.47 36.38
N PRO A 271 28.07 13.74 36.72
CA PRO A 271 28.54 15.11 36.84
C PRO A 271 28.50 15.78 35.46
N ALA A 272 27.68 16.83 35.34
CA ALA A 272 27.67 17.74 34.22
C ALA A 272 29.03 18.44 34.10
N SER A 273 29.91 17.92 33.25
CA SER A 273 31.15 18.59 32.89
C SER A 273 31.73 18.01 31.60
N SER A 274 31.50 18.69 30.47
CA SER A 274 32.49 19.00 29.43
C SER A 274 31.82 19.49 28.14
N GLU A 275 31.23 20.68 28.19
CA GLU A 275 31.25 21.56 27.02
C GLU A 275 32.66 22.18 26.97
N GLN A 276 33.55 21.61 26.18
CA GLN A 276 34.77 22.30 25.76
C GLN A 276 34.79 22.42 24.25
N SER A 277 34.66 23.68 23.85
CA SER A 277 34.86 24.32 22.55
C SER A 277 35.98 23.67 21.73
N VAL A 278 35.68 23.31 20.47
CA VAL A 278 36.69 23.11 19.43
C VAL A 278 36.51 24.26 18.45
N GLN A 279 37.56 25.10 18.38
CA GLN A 279 37.76 26.20 17.44
C GLN A 279 38.06 25.68 16.04
#